data_AF-A0A660ZW61-F1
#
_entry.id   AF-A0A660ZW61-F1
#
_cell.length_a   1.000
_cell.length_b   1.000
_cell.length_c   1.000
_cell.angle_alpha   90.00
_cell.angle_beta   90.00
_cell.angle_gamma   90.00
#
_symmetry.space_group_name_H-M   'P 1'
#
loop_
_entity.id
_entity.type
_entity.pdbx_description
1 polymer ?
#
loop_
_entity_poly.entity_id
_entity_poly.type
_entity_poly.pdbx_seq_one_letter_code
_entity_poly.pdbx_strand_id
1 'polypeptide(L)'
;MIVSAGPQRVMVFEDESETLRALAAKCTHEGCTVQYSTAESVVWCACHNARFDLDGRVISGPPPKPLQEFDVRRDDDGAVILMLEPA
;
A
#
# COMPACT_ATOMS: atom_id res chain seq x y z
N MET A 1 -4.57 -5.77 -4.74
CA MET A 1 -4.85 -6.99 -3.94
C MET A 1 -4.16 -6.91 -2.58
N ILE A 2 -4.60 -7.66 -1.58
CA ILE A 2 -3.90 -7.74 -0.28
C ILE A 2 -3.39 -9.16 -0.08
N VAL A 3 -2.11 -9.29 0.23
CA VAL A 3 -1.42 -10.56 0.52
C VAL A 3 -0.98 -10.60 1.97
N SER A 4 -0.99 -11.80 2.53
CA SER A 4 -0.40 -12.08 3.84
C SER A 4 1.02 -12.58 3.65
N ALA A 5 1.99 -11.92 4.26
CA ALA A 5 3.39 -12.26 4.18
C ALA A 5 3.98 -12.34 5.60
N GLY A 6 3.95 -13.55 6.17
CA GLY A 6 4.18 -13.73 7.60
C GLY A 6 3.16 -12.93 8.43
N PRO A 7 3.59 -12.11 9.42
CA PRO A 7 2.69 -11.27 10.21
C PRO A 7 2.22 -10.01 9.46
N GLN A 8 2.85 -9.68 8.32
CA GLN A 8 2.54 -8.48 7.56
C GLN A 8 1.36 -8.70 6.63
N ARG A 9 0.53 -7.68 6.49
CA ARG A 9 -0.48 -7.60 5.42
C ARG A 9 -0.04 -6.49 4.48
N VAL A 10 0.16 -6.84 3.22
CA VAL A 10 0.69 -5.93 2.21
C VAL A 10 -0.32 -5.77 1.10
N MET A 11 -0.63 -4.53 0.77
CA MET A 11 -1.44 -4.15 -0.37
C MET A 11 -0.51 -3.98 -1.57
N VAL A 12 -0.74 -4.78 -2.61
CA VAL A 12 -0.03 -4.70 -3.88
C VAL A 12 -0.98 -4.19 -4.95
N PHE A 13 -0.57 -3.19 -5.71
CA PHE A 13 -1.39 -2.57 -6.75
C PHE A 13 -0.50 -2.02 -7.88
N GLU A 14 -1.08 -1.90 -9.07
CA GLU A 14 -0.47 -1.16 -10.17
C GLU A 14 -1.13 0.21 -10.25
N ASP A 15 -0.31 1.27 -10.36
CA ASP A 15 -0.83 2.61 -10.60
C ASP A 15 -1.19 2.83 -12.08
N GLU A 16 -1.68 4.03 -12.41
CA GLU A 16 -2.06 4.37 -13.79
C GLU A 16 -0.87 4.42 -14.76
N SER A 17 0.37 4.44 -14.25
CA SER A 17 1.60 4.36 -15.04
C SER A 17 2.13 2.92 -15.15
N GLU A 18 1.28 1.93 -14.87
CA GLU A 18 1.62 0.49 -14.87
C GLU A 18 2.77 0.15 -13.91
N THR A 19 3.02 1.01 -12.91
CA THR A 19 4.07 0.78 -11.93
C THR A 19 3.51 -0.06 -10.78
N LEU A 20 4.13 -1.21 -10.56
CA LEU A 20 3.79 -2.11 -9.46
C LEU A 20 4.30 -1.54 -8.13
N ARG A 21 3.42 -1.45 -7.14
CA ARG A 21 3.69 -0.87 -5.82
C ARG A 21 3.21 -1.78 -4.71
N ALA A 22 3.91 -1.77 -3.59
CA ALA A 22 3.54 -2.54 -2.41
C ALA A 22 3.68 -1.70 -1.14
N LEU A 23 2.56 -1.54 -0.42
CA LEU A 23 2.47 -0.78 0.81
C LEU A 23 1.84 -1.62 1.92
N ALA A 24 2.15 -1.34 3.18
CA ALA A 24 1.44 -1.94 4.30
C ALA A 24 -0.07 -1.71 4.15
N ALA A 25 -0.84 -2.79 4.22
CA ALA A 25 -2.30 -2.73 4.14
C ALA A 25 -2.94 -2.22 5.43
N LYS A 26 -2.16 -2.00 6.49
CA LYS A 26 -2.63 -1.54 7.80
C LYS A 26 -2.43 -0.03 7.94
N CYS A 27 -3.53 0.71 8.03
CA CYS A 27 -3.53 2.14 8.31
C CYS A 27 -2.80 2.43 9.62
N THR A 28 -1.93 3.45 9.61
CA THR A 28 -1.09 3.82 10.75
C THR A 28 -1.80 4.60 11.84
N HIS A 29 -3.09 4.92 11.66
CA HIS A 29 -3.96 5.47 12.70
C HIS A 29 -4.39 4.35 13.68
N GLU A 30 -5.48 3.66 13.39
CA GLU A 30 -6.09 2.63 14.27
C GLU A 30 -6.09 1.23 13.62
N GLY A 31 -5.29 1.02 12.58
CA GLY A 31 -5.06 -0.32 12.03
C GLY A 31 -6.12 -0.85 11.06
N CYS A 32 -7.09 -0.04 10.63
CA CYS A 32 -8.00 -0.41 9.56
C CYS A 32 -7.27 -0.77 8.26
N THR A 33 -7.90 -1.58 7.42
CA THR A 33 -7.34 -1.92 6.10
C THR A 33 -7.45 -0.73 5.15
N VAL A 34 -6.35 -0.38 4.48
CA VAL A 34 -6.32 0.65 3.41
C VAL A 34 -6.62 0.04 2.04
N GLN A 35 -7.03 0.87 1.09
CA GLN A 35 -7.35 0.49 -0.28
C GLN A 35 -6.80 1.51 -1.26
N TYR A 36 -6.33 1.06 -2.43
CA TYR A 36 -5.97 1.96 -3.52
C TYR A 36 -7.24 2.46 -4.23
N SER A 37 -7.40 3.78 -4.33
CA SER A 37 -8.45 4.43 -5.11
C SER A 37 -7.86 4.90 -6.43
N THR A 38 -8.25 4.24 -7.53
CA THR A 38 -7.85 4.63 -8.88
C THR A 38 -8.42 5.99 -9.28
N ALA A 39 -9.62 6.34 -8.83
CA ALA A 39 -10.27 7.60 -9.18
C ALA A 39 -9.60 8.84 -8.57
N GLU A 40 -8.97 8.67 -7.41
CA GLU A 40 -8.27 9.76 -6.71
C GLU A 40 -6.74 9.62 -6.79
N SER A 41 -6.22 8.52 -7.35
CA SER A 41 -4.80 8.14 -7.37
C SER A 41 -4.13 8.27 -5.98
N VAL A 42 -4.81 7.72 -4.96
CA VAL A 42 -4.36 7.70 -3.55
C VAL A 42 -4.64 6.37 -2.90
N VAL A 43 -3.95 6.11 -1.79
CA VAL A 43 -4.31 5.05 -0.86
C VAL A 43 -5.22 5.63 0.22
N TRP A 44 -6.41 5.07 0.35
CA TRP A 44 -7.48 5.59 1.18
C TRP A 44 -7.85 4.64 2.33
N CYS A 45 -8.17 5.21 3.49
CA CYS A 45 -8.70 4.50 4.64
C CYS A 45 -10.12 4.98 4.95
N ALA A 46 -11.11 4.11 4.73
CA ALA A 46 -12.52 4.44 4.92
C ALA A 46 -12.92 4.72 6.38
N CYS A 47 -12.15 4.25 7.37
CA CYS A 47 -12.51 4.41 8.78
C CYS A 47 -12.57 5.87 9.25
N HIS A 48 -11.59 6.69 8.85
CA HIS A 48 -11.49 8.10 9.25
C HIS A 48 -11.06 8.99 8.09
N ASN A 49 -11.34 8.54 6.86
CA ASN A 49 -11.07 9.26 5.62
C ASN A 49 -9.59 9.68 5.40
N ALA A 50 -8.65 8.88 5.92
CA ALA A 50 -7.23 9.14 5.72
C ALA A 50 -6.83 8.91 4.27
N ARG A 51 -5.90 9.73 3.77
CA ARG A 51 -5.33 9.62 2.42
C ARG A 51 -3.82 9.56 2.52
N PHE A 52 -3.23 8.64 1.79
CA PHE A 52 -1.81 8.53 1.57
C PHE A 52 -1.52 8.62 0.07
N ASP A 53 -0.36 9.14 -0.30
CA ASP A 53 0.11 9.09 -1.69
C ASP A 53 0.46 7.65 -2.09
N LEU A 54 0.87 7.46 -3.35
CA LEU A 54 1.23 6.15 -3.89
C LEU A 54 2.54 5.58 -3.33
N ASP A 55 3.32 6.40 -2.63
CA ASP A 55 4.52 6.00 -1.87
C ASP A 55 4.20 5.84 -0.36
N GLY A 56 2.91 5.91 0.01
CA GLY A 56 2.45 5.72 1.39
C GLY A 56 2.59 6.93 2.31
N ARG A 57 3.03 8.12 1.85
CA ARG A 57 3.12 9.33 2.69
C ARG A 57 1.75 9.88 2.99
N VAL A 58 1.56 10.41 4.20
CA VAL A 58 0.27 10.97 4.63
C VAL A 58 -0.01 12.26 3.86
N ILE A 59 -1.12 12.28 3.12
CA ILE A 59 -1.66 13.49 2.48
C ILE A 59 -2.67 14.16 3.40
N SER A 60 -3.54 13.36 4.04
CA SER A 60 -4.66 13.88 4.84
C SER A 60 -5.16 12.86 5.86
N GLY A 61 -5.84 13.37 6.89
CA GLY A 61 -6.47 12.57 7.94
C GLY A 61 -5.64 12.49 9.22
N PRO A 62 -6.06 11.66 10.17
CA PRO A 62 -5.39 11.52 11.47
C PRO A 62 -4.11 10.67 11.54
N PRO A 63 -3.71 9.82 10.55
CA PRO A 63 -2.57 8.94 10.77
C PRO A 63 -1.27 9.72 11.05
N PRO A 64 -0.50 9.33 12.07
CA PRO A 64 0.67 10.09 12.51
C PRO A 64 1.93 9.85 11.67
N LYS A 65 1.92 8.85 10.77
CA LYS A 65 3.10 8.44 9.99
C LYS A 65 2.72 7.76 8.67
N PRO A 66 3.64 7.71 7.69
CA PRO A 66 3.46 6.99 6.43
C PRO A 66 3.18 5.50 6.60
N LEU A 67 2.61 4.89 5.56
CA LEU A 67 2.60 3.44 5.39
C LEU A 67 4.03 2.95 5.09
N GLN A 68 4.34 1.73 5.54
CA GLN A 68 5.59 1.06 5.19
C GLN A 68 5.55 0.67 3.71
N GLU A 69 6.60 1.00 2.96
CA GLU A 69 6.82 0.50 1.60
C GLU A 69 7.57 -0.84 1.63
N PHE A 70 7.27 -1.68 0.65
CA PHE A 70 7.94 -2.96 0.43
C PHE A 70 8.38 -3.02 -1.03
N ASP A 71 9.56 -3.58 -1.27
CA ASP A 71 10.00 -3.82 -2.64
C ASP A 71 9.13 -4.89 -3.29
N VAL A 72 8.72 -4.60 -4.53
CA VAL A 72 7.90 -5.51 -5.32
C VAL A 72 8.36 -5.49 -6.78
N ARG A 73 8.36 -6.67 -7.41
CA ARG A 73 8.66 -6.81 -8.84
C ARG A 73 7.82 -7.89 -9.48
N ARG A 74 7.65 -7.79 -10.79
CA ARG A 74 7.15 -8.88 -11.63
C ARG A 74 8.33 -9.64 -12.22
N ASP A 75 8.31 -10.97 -12.17
CA ASP A 75 9.31 -11.80 -12.85
C ASP A 75 8.93 -12.09 -14.32
N ASP A 76 9.79 -12.84 -15.02
CA ASP A 76 9.64 -13.14 -16.45
C ASP A 76 8.39 -14.00 -16.75
N ASP A 77 7.90 -14.76 -15.76
CA ASP A 77 6.69 -15.59 -15.88
C ASP A 77 5.41 -14.82 -15.48
N GLY A 78 5.55 -13.53 -15.13
CA GLY A 78 4.46 -12.67 -14.71
C GLY A 78 4.06 -12.81 -13.24
N ALA A 79 4.80 -13.61 -12.45
CA ALA A 79 4.56 -13.73 -11.03
C ALA A 79 5.01 -12.47 -10.30
N VAL A 80 4.23 -12.07 -9.29
CA VAL A 80 4.54 -10.91 -8.45
C VAL A 80 5.32 -11.37 -7.23
N ILE A 81 6.57 -10.90 -7.12
CA ILE A 81 7.49 -11.20 -6.03
C ILE A 81 7.53 -10.00 -5.09
N LEU A 82 7.19 -10.26 -3.83
CA LEU A 82 7.26 -9.29 -2.74
C LEU A 82 8.48 -9.60 -1.87
N MET A 83 9.33 -8.60 -1.65
CA MET A 83 10.47 -8.71 -0.73
C MET A 83 10.05 -8.13 0.62
N LEU A 84 10.22 -8.92 1.69
CA LEU A 84 9.72 -8.60 3.02
C LEU A 84 10.72 -7.87 3.89
N GLU A 85 11.96 -7.76 3.40
CA GLU A 85 12.94 -6.85 3.95
C GLU A 85 12.59 -5.44 3.44
N PRO A 86 12.58 -4.42 4.33
CA PRO A 86 12.23 -3.07 3.93
C PRO A 86 13.24 -2.52 2.93
N ALA A 87 12.73 -1.77 1.95
CA ALA A 87 13.52 -0.95 1.04
C ALA A 87 14.24 0.20 1.76
#